data_AF-A0A7Y2E2J8-F1
#
_entry.id   AF-A0A7Y2E2J8-F1
#
_cell.length_a   1.000
_cell.length_b   1.000
_cell.length_c   1.000
_cell.angle_alpha   90.00
_cell.angle_beta   90.00
_cell.angle_gamma   90.00
#
_symmetry.space_group_name_H-M   'P 1'
#
loop_
_entity.id
_entity.type
_entity.pdbx_description
1 polymer ?
#
loop_
_entity_poly.entity_id
_entity_poly.type
_entity_poly.pdbx_seq_one_letter_code
_entity_poly.pdbx_strand_id
1 'polypeptide(L)'
;MHIDDHLLAGYLSGSLTQTERSTITAELLQNRDMRDWLHMAVEALAVSKQFETESPLMMLVEPKEPARPRVMNGDRAARSHYRASRRWTG
;
A
#
# COMPACT_ATOMS: atom_id res chain seq x y z
N MET A 1 -20.18 -18.02 -30.90
CA MET A 1 -20.74 -16.88 -30.15
C MET A 1 -19.64 -15.84 -29.97
N HIS A 2 -19.92 -14.52 -29.95
CA HIS A 2 -18.87 -13.54 -29.67
C HIS A 2 -18.81 -13.29 -28.17
N ILE A 3 -17.69 -13.61 -27.54
CA ILE A 3 -17.46 -13.38 -26.12
C ILE A 3 -16.69 -12.08 -26.01
N ASP A 4 -17.28 -11.11 -25.32
CA ASP A 4 -16.71 -9.80 -25.05
C ASP A 4 -16.03 -9.76 -23.66
N ASP A 5 -15.19 -8.75 -23.46
CA ASP A 5 -14.39 -8.58 -22.24
C ASP A 5 -15.27 -8.49 -20.98
N HIS A 6 -16.49 -7.96 -21.11
CA HIS A 6 -17.46 -7.87 -20.02
C HIS A 6 -17.96 -9.24 -19.57
N LEU A 7 -18.27 -10.15 -20.51
CA LEU A 7 -18.65 -11.52 -20.16
C LEU A 7 -17.48 -12.27 -19.52
N LEU A 8 -16.25 -12.09 -20.01
CA LEU A 8 -15.07 -12.73 -19.39
C LEU A 8 -14.80 -12.19 -17.98
N ALA A 9 -14.94 -10.88 -17.78
CA ALA A 9 -14.83 -10.27 -16.45
C ALA A 9 -15.93 -10.80 -15.50
N GLY A 10 -17.16 -10.95 -15.99
CA GLY A 10 -18.25 -11.57 -15.24
C GLY A 10 -17.98 -13.03 -14.91
N TYR A 11 -17.35 -13.77 -15.82
CA TYR A 11 -16.96 -15.16 -15.60
C TYR A 11 -15.90 -15.27 -14.50
N LEU A 12 -14.90 -14.39 -14.49
CA LEU A 12 -13.86 -14.33 -13.46
C LEU A 12 -14.38 -13.87 -12.11
N SER A 13 -15.30 -12.91 -12.08
CA SER A 13 -15.91 -12.41 -10.83
C SER A 13 -16.97 -13.36 -10.25
N GLY A 14 -17.43 -14.33 -11.05
CA GLY A 14 -18.50 -15.26 -10.69
C GLY A 14 -19.91 -14.65 -10.76
N SER A 15 -20.06 -13.45 -11.34
CA SER A 15 -21.34 -12.74 -11.43
C SER A 15 -22.30 -13.27 -12.50
N LEU A 16 -21.85 -14.19 -13.35
CA LEU A 16 -22.66 -14.76 -14.43
C LEU A 16 -23.67 -15.79 -13.94
N THR A 17 -24.77 -15.90 -14.67
CA THR A 17 -25.75 -16.97 -14.50
C THR A 17 -25.16 -18.33 -14.88
N GLN A 18 -25.78 -19.41 -14.40
CA GLN A 18 -25.31 -20.77 -14.69
C GLN A 18 -25.27 -21.08 -16.19
N THR A 19 -26.25 -20.58 -16.95
CA THR A 19 -26.37 -20.75 -18.40
C THR A 19 -25.29 -20.00 -19.17
N GLU A 20 -24.94 -18.78 -18.74
CA GLU A 20 -23.85 -18.01 -19.35
C GLU A 20 -22.51 -18.67 -19.07
N ARG A 21 -22.29 -19.15 -17.83
CA ARG A 21 -21.07 -19.88 -17.47
C ARG A 21 -20.89 -21.15 -18.30
N SER A 22 -21.93 -21.95 -18.48
CA SER A 22 -21.82 -23.17 -19.28
C SER A 22 -21.50 -22.87 -20.74
N THR A 23 -22.07 -21.80 -21.28
CA THR A 23 -21.84 -21.37 -22.66
C THR A 23 -20.41 -20.87 -22.86
N ILE A 24 -19.92 -20.02 -21.95
CA ILE A 24 -18.53 -19.52 -21.99
C ILE A 24 -17.53 -20.67 -21.79
N THR A 25 -17.82 -21.60 -20.89
CA THR A 25 -16.95 -22.77 -20.67
C THR A 25 -16.85 -23.64 -21.92
N ALA A 26 -17.95 -23.82 -22.66
CA ALA A 26 -17.94 -24.56 -23.92
C ALA A 26 -17.08 -23.88 -25.00
N GLU A 27 -17.15 -22.56 -25.12
CA GLU A 27 -16.33 -21.77 -26.05
C GLU A 27 -14.85 -21.76 -25.64
N LEU A 28 -14.55 -21.63 -24.33
CA LEU A 28 -13.19 -21.73 -23.80
C LEU A 28 -12.54 -23.08 -24.08
N LEU A 29 -13.29 -24.18 -24.08
CA LEU A 29 -12.76 -25.50 -24.42
C LEU A 29 -12.35 -25.58 -25.91
N GLN A 30 -13.02 -24.85 -26.78
CA GLN A 30 -12.77 -24.88 -28.23
C GLN A 30 -11.69 -23.87 -28.65
N ASN A 31 -11.58 -22.72 -27.97
CA ASN A 31 -10.68 -21.65 -28.35
C ASN A 31 -9.45 -21.57 -27.43
N ARG A 32 -8.27 -21.90 -27.96
CA ARG A 32 -7.00 -21.85 -27.22
C ARG A 32 -6.59 -20.43 -26.84
N ASP A 33 -6.71 -19.48 -27.75
CA ASP A 33 -6.25 -18.11 -27.54
C ASP A 33 -7.03 -17.45 -26.38
N MET A 34 -8.32 -17.76 -26.27
CA MET A 34 -9.14 -17.32 -25.15
C MET A 34 -8.72 -17.94 -23.81
N ARG A 35 -8.27 -19.20 -23.80
CA ARG A 35 -7.74 -19.81 -22.57
C ARG A 35 -6.44 -19.16 -22.14
N ASP A 36 -5.56 -18.87 -23.10
CA ASP A 36 -4.29 -18.22 -22.83
C ASP A 36 -4.52 -16.79 -22.30
N TRP A 37 -5.47 -16.06 -22.88
CA TRP A 37 -5.91 -14.76 -22.35
C TRP A 37 -6.47 -14.85 -20.93
N LEU A 38 -7.37 -15.82 -20.67
CA LEU A 38 -7.95 -16.02 -19.35
C LEU A 38 -6.89 -16.37 -18.30
N HIS A 39 -5.90 -17.18 -18.69
CA HIS A 39 -4.78 -17.52 -17.82
C HIS A 39 -3.96 -16.28 -17.44
N MET A 40 -3.58 -15.45 -18.43
CA MET A 40 -2.88 -14.19 -18.18
C MET A 40 -3.69 -13.24 -17.29
N ALA A 41 -5.01 -13.15 -17.48
CA ALA A 41 -5.88 -12.32 -16.65
C ALA A 41 -5.91 -12.79 -15.19
N VAL A 42 -5.94 -14.11 -14.95
CA VAL A 42 -5.87 -14.69 -13.60
C VAL A 42 -4.52 -14.44 -12.94
N GLU A 43 -3.42 -14.59 -13.69
CA GLU A 43 -2.07 -14.31 -13.20
C GLU A 43 -1.91 -12.83 -12.82
N ALA A 44 -2.34 -11.91 -13.69
CA ALA A 44 -2.30 -10.48 -13.41
C ALA A 44 -3.11 -10.11 -12.16
N LEU A 45 -4.27 -10.74 -11.96
CA LEU A 45 -5.11 -10.53 -10.78
C LEU A 45 -4.52 -11.14 -9.50
N ALA A 46 -3.81 -12.26 -9.61
CA ALA A 46 -3.07 -12.84 -8.49
C ALA A 46 -1.91 -11.93 -8.06
N VAL A 47 -1.16 -11.41 -9.04
CA VAL A 47 -0.08 -10.45 -8.82
C VAL A 47 -0.59 -9.16 -8.18
N SER A 48 -1.70 -8.59 -8.67
CA SER A 48 -2.26 -7.36 -8.10
C SER A 48 -2.68 -7.52 -6.63
N LYS A 49 -3.22 -8.68 -6.25
CA LYS A 49 -3.59 -8.99 -4.85
C LYS A 49 -2.39 -9.11 -3.91
N GLN A 50 -1.24 -9.57 -4.42
CA GLN A 50 -0.02 -9.65 -3.62
C GLN A 50 0.46 -8.25 -3.21
N PHE A 51 0.32 -7.26 -4.11
CA PHE A 51 0.68 -5.87 -3.83
C PHE A 51 -0.28 -5.11 -2.91
N GLU A 52 -1.51 -5.60 -2.70
CA GLU A 52 -2.41 -5.06 -1.66
C GLU A 52 -2.01 -5.55 -0.26
N THR A 53 -1.42 -6.75 -0.16
CA THR A 53 -1.04 -7.35 1.12
C THR A 53 0.35 -6.89 1.57
N GLU A 54 1.26 -6.69 0.61
CA GLU A 54 2.58 -6.12 0.84
C GLU A 54 2.60 -4.65 0.47
N SER A 55 1.94 -3.80 1.26
CA SER A 55 2.10 -2.36 1.13
C SER A 55 3.55 -1.99 1.51
N PRO A 56 4.43 -1.58 0.56
CA PRO A 56 5.81 -1.22 0.87
C PRO A 56 5.89 0.06 1.73
N LEU A 57 4.75 0.76 1.88
CA LEU A 57 4.59 1.96 2.69
C LEU A 57 4.61 1.70 4.20
N MET A 58 4.48 0.44 4.65
CA MET A 58 4.67 0.09 6.07
C MET A 58 6.15 -0.07 6.46
N MET A 59 7.08 -0.14 5.49
CA MET A 59 8.50 -0.40 5.76
C MET A 59 9.32 0.88 6.07
N LEU A 60 8.68 2.06 6.00
CA LEU A 60 9.31 3.37 6.23
C LEU A 60 8.81 4.10 7.49
N VAL A 61 8.08 3.41 8.36
CA VAL A 61 7.89 3.92 9.72
C VAL A 61 9.13 3.51 10.50
N GLU A 62 10.16 4.37 10.49
CA GLU A 62 11.21 4.31 11.51
C GLU A 62 10.53 4.13 12.87
N PRO A 63 10.93 3.14 13.69
CA PRO A 63 10.40 3.01 15.04
C PRO A 63 10.78 4.29 15.79
N LYS A 64 9.83 5.23 15.85
CA LYS A 64 9.94 6.44 16.64
C LYS A 64 10.18 5.99 18.06
N GLU A 65 11.44 6.09 18.49
CA GLU A 65 11.85 5.71 19.83
C GLU A 65 10.83 6.30 20.82
N PRO A 66 10.30 5.52 21.78
CA PRO A 66 9.44 6.08 22.80
C PRO A 66 10.26 7.15 23.50
N ALA A 67 9.75 8.39 23.47
CA ALA A 67 10.40 9.55 24.07
C ALA A 67 10.77 9.20 25.52
N ARG A 68 12.05 8.91 25.75
CA ARG A 68 12.54 8.68 27.10
C ARG A 68 12.37 10.00 27.84
N PRO A 69 11.64 10.04 28.97
CA PRO A 69 11.53 11.25 29.75
C PRO A 69 12.95 11.66 30.15
N ARG A 70 13.44 12.72 29.51
CA ARG A 70 14.73 13.31 29.76
C ARG A 70 14.73 13.75 31.21
N VAL A 71 15.53 13.05 32.02
CA VAL A 71 15.78 13.38 33.42
C VAL A 71 16.15 14.86 33.48
N MET A 72 15.26 15.68 34.06
CA MET A 72 15.50 17.10 34.33
C MET A 72 16.56 17.21 35.43
N ASN A 73 17.83 17.18 35.06
CA ASN A 73 18.94 17.61 35.89
C ASN A 73 19.80 18.56 35.04
N GLY A 74 19.64 19.87 35.21
CA GLY A 74 20.52 20.81 34.53
C GLY A 74 20.23 22.31 34.67
N ASP A 75 18.98 22.76 34.82
CA ASP A 75 18.66 24.17 34.56
C ASP A 75 18.39 25.04 35.81
N ARG A 76 19.13 24.87 36.92
CA ARG A 76 18.97 25.75 38.11
C ARG A 76 20.11 26.71 38.45
N ALA A 77 21.26 26.72 37.78
CA ALA A 77 22.30 27.69 38.17
C ALA A 77 23.23 28.13 37.04
N ALA A 78 22.70 28.80 36.03
CA ALA A 78 23.53 29.61 35.12
C ALA A 78 22.76 30.83 34.60
N ARG A 79 22.28 31.67 35.52
CA ARG A 79 21.75 33.00 35.20
C ARG A 79 22.33 34.04 36.16
N SER A 80 23.46 34.63 35.77
CA SER A 80 23.73 36.07 35.97
C SER A 80 25.12 36.45 35.44
N HIS A 81 25.28 36.45 34.11
CA HIS A 81 26.35 37.22 33.48
C HIS A 81 25.75 38.15 32.42
N TYR A 82 25.28 39.32 32.88
CA TYR A 82 25.16 40.56 32.11
C TYR A 82 25.49 41.68 33.10
N ARG A 83 26.75 42.14 33.17
CA ARG A 83 27.36 43.21 32.38
C ARG A 83 26.59 44.53 32.51
N ALA A 84 26.99 45.35 33.48
CA ALA A 84 26.79 46.79 33.46
C ALA A 84 28.16 47.48 33.48
N SER A 85 28.50 48.02 32.33
CA SER A 85 29.62 48.92 32.07
C SER A 85 29.39 50.32 32.64
N ARG A 86 30.50 51.05 32.89
CA ARG A 86 30.66 52.51 33.16
C ARG A 86 30.65 52.89 34.65
N ARG A 87 31.50 53.79 35.18
CA ARG A 87 32.61 54.63 34.68
C ARG A 87 33.27 55.28 35.93
N TRP A 88 34.53 55.66 35.80
CA TRP A 88 35.39 56.45 36.71
C TRP A 88 34.75 57.47 37.67
N THR A 89 35.34 57.60 38.86
CA THR A 89 35.93 58.80 39.51
C THR A 89 36.70 58.28 40.73
N GLY A 90 37.87 58.74 41.17
CA GLY A 90 38.73 59.89 40.93
C GLY A 90 39.75 59.84 42.07
#